data_AF-A0A645F4Z7-F1
#
_entry.id   AF-A0A645F4Z7-F1
#
_cell.length_a   1.000
_cell.length_b   1.000
_cell.length_c   1.000
_cell.angle_alpha   90.00
_cell.angle_beta   90.00
_cell.angle_gamma   90.00
#
_symmetry.space_group_name_H-M   'P 1'
#
loop_
_entity.id
_entity.type
_entity.pdbx_description
1 polymer ?
#
loop_
_entity_poly.entity_id
_entity_poly.type
_entity_poly.pdbx_seq_one_letter_code
_entity_poly.pdbx_strand_id
1 'polypeptide(L)'
;MQGVNDYNFAIHGDLADPDACTVEISERKRGSPLDKLVAELMIVANSTWGGLLAERNIACLYRAQTQGKVRMTTSPLPHEGLGVPQYAWMTSPLRRYCDLVNQWQLIACLKGETPAFAQRSAELFGALRDFEVTYGAYADFQRQMERYWCLRWLQQHGVTEIDATVRREQLVKLDHLPLMLRVPSLPADLLPGQRVHLAVESMDLLGPEVTCRFLGLLGDSNAAEAVEEEEA
;
A
#
# COMPACT_ATOMS: atom_id res chain seq x y z
N MET A 1 -6.63 -3.28 0.13
CA MET A 1 -5.79 -3.43 -1.08
C MET A 1 -6.26 -2.42 -2.14
N GLN A 2 -5.36 -1.80 -2.91
CA GLN A 2 -5.67 -0.69 -3.85
C GLN A 2 -6.43 -1.19 -5.08
N GLY A 3 -7.48 -0.45 -5.49
CA GLY A 3 -8.28 -0.74 -6.69
C GLY A 3 -7.49 -0.60 -7.99
N VAL A 4 -8.20 -0.47 -9.12
CA VAL A 4 -7.57 -0.41 -10.46
C VAL A 4 -6.81 0.90 -10.73
N ASN A 5 -6.94 1.87 -9.82
CA ASN A 5 -6.35 3.20 -9.91
C ASN A 5 -5.42 3.48 -8.73
N ASP A 6 -4.31 4.16 -9.01
CA ASP A 6 -3.59 4.99 -8.06
C ASP A 6 -4.21 6.38 -8.04
N TYR A 7 -3.92 7.15 -6.99
CA TYR A 7 -4.46 8.49 -6.79
C TYR A 7 -3.33 9.47 -6.56
N ASN A 8 -3.35 10.60 -7.25
CA ASN A 8 -2.47 11.73 -6.95
C ASN A 8 -3.28 12.79 -6.18
N PHE A 9 -2.62 13.41 -5.21
CA PHE A 9 -3.15 14.55 -4.46
C PHE A 9 -2.34 15.78 -4.83
N ALA A 10 -3.01 16.84 -5.25
CA ALA A 10 -2.42 18.17 -5.44
C ALA A 10 -3.11 19.16 -4.51
N ILE A 11 -2.31 20.01 -3.86
CA ILE A 11 -2.78 21.06 -2.96
C ILE A 11 -2.41 22.38 -3.63
N HIS A 12 -3.42 23.15 -4.03
CA HIS A 12 -3.25 24.43 -4.71
C HIS A 12 -3.58 25.57 -3.76
N GLY A 13 -2.79 26.64 -3.79
CA GLY A 13 -2.99 27.82 -2.93
C GLY A 13 -1.74 28.14 -2.11
N ASP A 14 -1.92 28.96 -1.08
CA ASP A 14 -0.85 29.31 -0.14
C ASP A 14 -0.77 28.28 0.98
N LEU A 15 0.32 27.52 1.05
CA LEU A 15 0.52 26.51 2.10
C LEU A 15 0.70 27.12 3.50
N ALA A 16 0.98 28.42 3.60
CA ALA A 16 0.98 29.15 4.86
C ALA A 16 -0.44 29.48 5.35
N ASP A 17 -1.44 29.40 4.48
CA ASP A 17 -2.87 29.54 4.79
C ASP A 17 -3.64 28.29 4.31
N PRO A 18 -3.67 27.21 5.11
CA PRO A 18 -4.31 25.95 4.73
C PRO A 18 -5.81 26.05 4.42
N ASP A 19 -6.49 27.09 4.91
CA ASP A 19 -7.92 27.30 4.67
C ASP A 19 -8.19 27.92 3.29
N ALA A 20 -7.19 28.62 2.72
CA ALA A 20 -7.22 29.11 1.35
C ALA A 20 -6.77 28.06 0.31
N CYS A 21 -6.37 26.85 0.74
CA CYS A 21 -5.92 25.79 -0.15
C CYS A 21 -7.08 24.94 -0.69
N THR A 22 -7.00 24.57 -1.97
CA THR A 22 -7.92 23.63 -2.63
C THR A 22 -7.23 22.29 -2.88
N VAL A 23 -7.95 21.20 -2.62
CA VAL A 23 -7.48 19.83 -2.84
C VAL A 23 -7.98 19.35 -4.20
N GLU A 24 -7.08 18.80 -5.01
CA GLU A 24 -7.39 18.08 -6.23
C GLU A 24 -6.95 16.62 -6.07
N ILE A 25 -7.86 15.70 -6.40
CA ILE A 25 -7.59 14.25 -6.40
C ILE A 25 -7.79 13.75 -7.83
N SER A 26 -6.73 13.20 -8.42
CA SER A 26 -6.77 12.67 -9.79
C SER A 26 -6.51 11.17 -9.81
N GLU A 27 -7.24 10.43 -10.64
CA GLU A 27 -7.03 9.00 -10.83
C GLU A 27 -5.94 8.72 -11.87
N ARG A 28 -5.06 7.78 -11.56
CA ARG A 28 -4.06 7.23 -12.48
C ARG A 28 -4.30 5.74 -12.62
N LYS A 29 -4.64 5.30 -13.83
CA LYS A 29 -4.85 3.87 -14.12
C LYS A 29 -3.56 3.08 -13.86
N ARG A 30 -3.67 2.00 -13.09
CA ARG A 30 -2.57 1.07 -12.85
C ARG A 30 -2.26 0.23 -14.08
N GLY A 31 -1.06 -0.34 -14.09
CA GLY A 31 -0.68 -1.36 -15.05
C GLY A 31 -0.42 -0.82 -16.45
N SER A 32 0.06 0.43 -16.56
CA SER A 32 0.65 0.87 -17.82
C SER A 32 1.78 -0.09 -18.21
N PRO A 33 2.00 -0.35 -19.52
CA PRO A 33 3.07 -1.26 -19.94
C PRO A 33 4.44 -0.88 -19.38
N LEU A 34 4.70 0.43 -19.21
CA LEU A 34 5.94 0.94 -18.64
C LEU A 34 6.03 0.67 -17.14
N ASP A 35 4.97 0.93 -16.38
CA ASP A 35 4.93 0.64 -14.94
C ASP A 35 5.13 -0.85 -14.67
N LYS A 36 4.49 -1.70 -15.49
CA LYS A 36 4.67 -3.15 -15.43
C LYS A 36 6.10 -3.55 -15.74
N LEU A 37 6.69 -3.03 -16.82
CA LEU A 37 8.08 -3.32 -17.19
C LEU A 37 9.05 -2.96 -16.06
N VAL A 38 8.91 -1.76 -15.48
CA VAL A 38 9.77 -1.32 -14.37
C VAL A 38 9.57 -2.23 -13.16
N ALA A 39 8.33 -2.57 -12.80
CA ALA A 39 8.04 -3.46 -11.69
C ALA A 39 8.71 -4.83 -11.86
N GLU A 40 8.58 -5.45 -13.04
CA GLU A 40 9.22 -6.74 -13.35
C GLU A 40 10.75 -6.66 -13.26
N LEU A 41 11.36 -5.59 -13.79
CA LEU A 41 12.81 -5.39 -13.67
C LEU A 41 13.27 -5.26 -12.21
N MET A 42 12.50 -4.57 -11.36
CA MET A 42 12.81 -4.48 -9.94
C MET A 42 12.64 -5.83 -9.24
N ILE A 43 11.63 -6.63 -9.61
CA ILE A 43 11.41 -7.98 -9.08
C ILE A 43 12.61 -8.87 -9.41
N VAL A 44 13.03 -8.88 -10.68
CA VAL A 44 14.20 -9.63 -11.15
C VAL A 44 15.45 -9.22 -10.38
N ALA A 45 15.76 -7.92 -10.30
CA ALA A 45 16.94 -7.43 -9.59
C ALA A 45 16.96 -7.85 -8.11
N ASN A 46 15.85 -7.64 -7.39
CA ASN A 46 15.70 -7.99 -5.97
C ASN A 46 15.83 -9.52 -5.74
N SER A 47 15.26 -10.33 -6.63
CA SER A 47 15.33 -11.80 -6.55
C SER A 47 16.75 -12.31 -6.86
N THR A 48 17.39 -11.81 -7.91
CA THR A 48 18.74 -12.20 -8.32
C THR A 48 19.79 -11.84 -7.28
N TRP A 49 19.80 -10.60 -6.78
CA TRP A 49 20.78 -10.19 -5.77
C TRP A 49 20.52 -10.86 -4.41
N GLY A 50 19.24 -11.06 -4.04
CA GLY A 50 18.89 -11.87 -2.88
C GLY A 50 19.41 -13.30 -2.99
N GLY A 51 19.30 -13.91 -4.17
CA GLY A 51 19.84 -15.24 -4.46
C GLY A 51 21.36 -15.31 -4.33
N LEU A 52 22.07 -14.33 -4.89
CA LEU A 52 23.53 -14.24 -4.78
C LEU A 52 23.98 -14.22 -3.31
N LEU A 53 23.34 -13.40 -2.46
CA LEU A 53 23.70 -13.35 -1.04
C LEU A 53 23.37 -14.66 -0.32
N ALA A 54 22.27 -15.32 -0.66
CA ALA A 54 21.90 -16.63 -0.12
C ALA A 54 22.96 -17.70 -0.48
N GLU A 55 23.35 -17.80 -1.76
CA GLU A 55 24.36 -18.74 -2.25
C GLU A 55 25.72 -18.55 -1.58
N ARG A 56 26.08 -17.30 -1.29
CA ARG A 56 27.34 -16.93 -0.62
C ARG A 56 27.26 -17.00 0.90
N ASN A 57 26.12 -17.41 1.46
CA ASN A 57 25.89 -17.47 2.89
C ASN A 57 26.15 -16.11 3.60
N ILE A 58 25.74 -15.02 2.95
CA ILE A 58 25.85 -13.64 3.46
C ILE A 58 24.50 -13.22 4.05
N ALA A 59 24.53 -12.50 5.17
CA ALA A 59 23.31 -12.04 5.83
C ALA A 59 22.56 -11.03 4.95
N CYS A 60 21.23 -11.12 4.94
CA CYS A 60 20.34 -10.30 4.10
C CYS A 60 18.95 -10.26 4.74
N LEU A 61 18.20 -9.19 4.50
CA LEU A 61 16.80 -9.03 4.89
C LEU A 61 15.92 -9.34 3.68
N TYR A 62 15.14 -10.42 3.80
CA TYR A 62 14.20 -10.90 2.80
C TYR A 62 12.77 -10.52 3.18
N ARG A 63 11.91 -10.45 2.17
CA ARG A 63 10.46 -10.36 2.30
C ARG A 63 9.88 -11.66 1.76
N ALA A 64 9.32 -12.46 2.64
CA ALA A 64 8.73 -13.75 2.30
C ALA A 64 7.22 -13.65 2.30
N GLN A 65 6.57 -14.43 1.43
CA GLN A 65 5.13 -14.64 1.45
C GLN A 65 4.87 -16.13 1.37
N THR A 66 4.32 -16.68 2.45
CA THR A 66 3.98 -18.09 2.57
C THR A 66 2.63 -18.22 3.23
N GLN A 67 1.72 -19.02 2.66
CA GLN A 67 0.36 -19.18 3.18
C GLN A 67 -0.37 -17.82 3.27
N GLY A 68 -0.26 -17.02 2.21
CA GLY A 68 -0.88 -15.69 2.10
C GLY A 68 -0.17 -14.58 2.88
N LYS A 69 0.53 -14.91 3.97
CA LYS A 69 1.10 -13.91 4.89
C LYS A 69 2.47 -13.42 4.45
N VAL A 70 2.57 -12.09 4.32
CA VAL A 70 3.83 -11.41 4.03
C VAL A 70 4.56 -11.02 5.31
N ARG A 71 5.84 -11.32 5.42
CA ARG A 71 6.68 -10.93 6.56
C ARG A 71 8.12 -10.66 6.14
N MET A 72 8.82 -9.85 6.92
CA MET A 72 10.27 -9.74 6.78
C MET A 72 10.96 -10.91 7.51
N THR A 73 12.12 -11.33 7.01
CA THR A 73 12.90 -12.43 7.58
C THR A 73 14.37 -12.31 7.21
N THR A 74 15.26 -12.92 7.99
CA THR A 74 16.69 -13.04 7.65
C THR A 74 17.02 -14.29 6.83
N SER A 75 16.03 -15.16 6.60
CA SER A 75 16.20 -16.40 5.85
C SER A 75 15.64 -16.25 4.44
N PRO A 76 16.33 -16.77 3.40
CA PRO A 76 15.80 -16.78 2.05
C PRO A 76 14.61 -17.75 1.99
N LEU A 77 13.40 -17.21 1.91
CA LEU A 77 12.15 -17.98 1.82
C LEU A 77 11.34 -17.51 0.60
N PRO A 78 10.47 -18.37 0.05
CA PRO A 78 9.64 -18.03 -1.10
C PRO A 78 8.77 -16.81 -0.89
N HIS A 79 8.48 -16.12 -1.99
CA HIS A 79 7.43 -15.11 -2.08
C HIS A 79 6.38 -15.58 -3.09
N GLU A 80 5.37 -16.31 -2.62
CA GLU A 80 4.35 -16.97 -3.44
C GLU A 80 3.66 -16.01 -4.42
N GLY A 81 3.20 -14.84 -3.95
CA GLY A 81 2.50 -13.86 -4.81
C GLY A 81 3.38 -13.17 -5.85
N LEU A 82 4.71 -13.27 -5.75
CA LEU A 82 5.64 -12.80 -6.79
C LEU A 82 6.21 -13.95 -7.63
N GLY A 83 5.96 -15.21 -7.26
CA GLY A 83 6.46 -16.38 -7.98
C GLY A 83 7.99 -16.55 -7.93
N VAL A 84 8.66 -16.05 -6.89
CA VAL A 84 10.13 -16.11 -6.77
C VAL A 84 10.59 -16.94 -5.56
N PRO A 85 11.72 -17.67 -5.67
CA PRO A 85 12.23 -18.55 -4.60
C PRO A 85 12.75 -17.77 -3.37
N GLN A 86 13.20 -16.54 -3.57
CA GLN A 86 13.52 -15.58 -2.53
C GLN A 86 13.34 -14.16 -3.07
N TYR A 87 13.04 -13.23 -2.18
CA TYR A 87 12.87 -11.83 -2.54
C TYR A 87 13.47 -10.93 -1.47
N ALA A 88 14.42 -10.08 -1.84
CA ALA A 88 15.06 -9.14 -0.94
C ALA A 88 14.96 -7.73 -1.52
N TRP A 89 14.40 -6.78 -0.78
CA TRP A 89 14.36 -5.40 -1.23
C TRP A 89 15.77 -4.81 -1.26
N MET A 90 16.21 -4.36 -2.43
CA MET A 90 17.54 -3.79 -2.65
C MET A 90 17.55 -2.60 -3.62
N THR A 91 16.46 -2.40 -4.36
CA THR A 91 16.36 -1.45 -5.49
C THR A 91 15.98 -0.03 -5.07
N SER A 92 15.78 0.25 -3.78
CA SER A 92 15.38 1.58 -3.28
C SER A 92 16.12 2.03 -2.02
N PRO A 93 17.47 1.96 -1.96
CA PRO A 93 18.25 2.23 -0.74
C PRO A 93 18.15 3.68 -0.24
N LEU A 94 17.79 4.63 -1.09
CA LEU A 94 17.65 6.04 -0.70
C LEU A 94 16.38 6.33 0.09
N ARG A 95 15.38 5.43 0.06
CA ARG A 95 14.06 5.65 0.67
C ARG A 95 13.57 4.51 1.55
N ARG A 96 14.29 3.39 1.59
CA ARG A 96 13.97 2.24 2.45
C ARG A 96 15.24 1.75 3.13
N TYR A 97 15.22 1.76 4.47
CA TYR A 97 16.37 1.37 5.27
C TYR A 97 16.75 -0.10 5.06
N CYS A 98 15.77 -1.00 4.90
CA CYS A 98 16.04 -2.40 4.55
C CYS A 98 16.87 -2.55 3.26
N ASP A 99 16.53 -1.77 2.22
CA ASP A 99 17.29 -1.77 0.96
C ASP A 99 18.72 -1.27 1.17
N LEU A 100 18.91 -0.26 2.02
CA LEU A 100 20.24 0.27 2.36
C LEU A 100 21.10 -0.79 3.06
N VAL A 101 20.55 -1.48 4.07
CA VAL A 101 21.24 -2.57 4.78
C VAL A 101 21.64 -3.68 3.81
N ASN A 102 20.72 -4.09 2.93
CA ASN A 102 21.01 -5.11 1.92
C ASN A 102 22.06 -4.65 0.90
N GLN A 103 22.07 -3.37 0.52
CA GLN A 103 23.10 -2.81 -0.36
C GLN A 103 24.50 -2.86 0.27
N TRP A 104 24.65 -2.59 1.58
CA TRP A 104 25.94 -2.74 2.25
C TRP A 104 26.46 -4.18 2.19
N GLN A 105 25.59 -5.15 2.42
CA GLN A 105 25.91 -6.59 2.33
C GLN A 105 26.31 -6.98 0.90
N LEU A 106 25.57 -6.49 -0.11
CA LEU A 106 25.85 -6.72 -1.52
C LEU A 106 27.18 -6.11 -1.96
N ILE A 107 27.46 -4.86 -1.58
CA ILE A 107 28.72 -4.19 -1.93
C ILE A 107 29.91 -4.95 -1.33
N ALA A 108 29.84 -5.35 -0.06
CA ALA A 108 30.89 -6.13 0.58
C ALA A 108 31.09 -7.48 -0.12
N CYS A 109 29.99 -8.19 -0.45
CA CYS A 109 30.04 -9.43 -1.24
C CYS A 109 30.77 -9.26 -2.57
N LEU A 110 30.46 -8.20 -3.31
CA LEU A 110 31.04 -7.95 -4.65
C LEU A 110 32.51 -7.55 -4.57
N LYS A 111 32.93 -6.91 -3.49
CA LYS A 111 34.33 -6.52 -3.25
C LYS A 111 35.17 -7.60 -2.57
N GLY A 112 34.56 -8.67 -2.08
CA GLY A 112 35.25 -9.67 -1.24
C GLY A 112 35.64 -9.15 0.13
N GLU A 113 34.95 -8.12 0.63
CA GLU A 113 35.16 -7.51 1.94
C GLU A 113 34.29 -8.19 3.00
N THR A 114 34.60 -7.98 4.28
CA THR A 114 33.75 -8.44 5.38
C THR A 114 32.40 -7.70 5.35
N PRO A 115 31.25 -8.39 5.28
CA PRO A 115 29.94 -7.75 5.34
C PRO A 115 29.71 -7.00 6.65
N ALA A 116 28.92 -5.93 6.61
CA ALA A 116 28.59 -5.11 7.78
C ALA A 116 27.89 -5.91 8.88
N PHE A 117 27.06 -6.88 8.49
CA PHE A 117 26.34 -7.77 9.38
C PHE A 117 26.73 -9.23 9.14
N ALA A 118 27.07 -9.93 10.21
CA ALA A 118 27.26 -11.37 10.20
C ALA A 118 25.92 -12.11 10.07
N GLN A 119 25.98 -13.37 9.62
CA GLN A 119 24.79 -14.22 9.65
C GLN A 119 24.27 -14.39 11.07
N ARG A 120 22.94 -14.34 11.23
CA ARG A 120 22.25 -14.47 12.53
C ARG A 120 22.73 -13.44 13.57
N SER A 121 23.26 -12.30 13.13
CA SER A 121 23.65 -11.17 13.98
C SER A 121 22.45 -10.61 14.73
N ALA A 122 22.60 -10.40 16.03
CA ALA A 122 21.59 -9.75 16.87
C ALA A 122 21.31 -8.31 16.40
N GLU A 123 22.34 -7.63 15.90
CA GLU A 123 22.27 -6.28 15.35
C GLU A 123 21.42 -6.25 14.07
N LEU A 124 21.55 -7.24 13.17
CA LEU A 124 20.72 -7.35 11.98
C LEU A 124 19.25 -7.62 12.33
N PHE A 125 18.99 -8.48 13.32
CA PHE A 125 17.63 -8.71 13.83
C PHE A 125 17.04 -7.46 14.48
N GLY A 126 17.86 -6.70 15.23
CA GLY A 126 17.47 -5.40 15.77
C GLY A 126 17.09 -4.42 14.67
N ALA A 127 17.94 -4.26 13.66
CA ALA A 127 17.70 -3.42 12.50
C ALA A 127 16.42 -3.80 11.73
N LEU A 128 16.14 -5.11 11.59
CA LEU A 128 14.91 -5.61 10.98
C LEU A 128 13.67 -5.16 11.76
N ARG A 129 13.66 -5.38 13.07
CA ARG A 129 12.53 -5.01 13.93
C ARG A 129 12.30 -3.50 13.93
N ASP A 130 13.37 -2.72 14.06
CA ASP A 130 13.28 -1.26 14.09
C ASP A 130 12.77 -0.71 12.75
N PHE A 131 13.15 -1.34 11.64
CA PHE A 131 12.57 -1.05 10.32
C PHE A 131 11.07 -1.36 10.27
N GLU A 132 10.63 -2.55 10.70
CA GLU A 132 9.21 -2.93 10.64
C GLU A 132 8.32 -1.97 11.45
N VAL A 133 8.74 -1.62 12.68
CA VAL A 133 8.01 -0.68 13.54
C VAL A 133 7.92 0.71 12.88
N THR A 134 9.06 1.22 12.41
CA THR A 134 9.12 2.56 11.81
C THR A 134 8.35 2.64 10.50
N TYR A 135 8.49 1.63 9.64
CA TYR A 135 7.81 1.55 8.36
C TYR A 135 6.30 1.43 8.54
N GLY A 136 5.84 0.66 9.53
CA GLY A 136 4.44 0.58 9.92
C GLY A 136 3.87 1.94 10.34
N ALA A 137 4.56 2.65 11.23
CA ALA A 137 4.14 3.98 11.68
C ALA A 137 4.02 4.99 10.52
N TYR A 138 4.96 5.00 9.58
CA TYR A 138 4.86 5.82 8.37
C TYR A 138 3.68 5.44 7.48
N ALA A 139 3.42 4.13 7.31
CA ALA A 139 2.28 3.67 6.54
C ALA A 139 0.96 4.06 7.20
N ASP A 140 0.87 4.05 8.52
CA ASP A 140 -0.32 4.44 9.27
C ASP A 140 -0.59 5.94 9.12
N PHE A 141 0.45 6.76 9.28
CA PHE A 141 0.37 8.20 9.04
C PHE A 141 -0.04 8.52 7.60
N GLN A 142 0.56 7.86 6.61
CA GLN A 142 0.21 8.03 5.20
C GLN A 142 -1.28 7.77 4.96
N ARG A 143 -1.84 6.68 5.52
CA ARG A 143 -3.26 6.36 5.38
C ARG A 143 -4.17 7.41 6.03
N GLN A 144 -3.80 7.91 7.21
CA GLN A 144 -4.54 8.99 7.87
C GLN A 144 -4.48 10.29 7.07
N MET A 145 -3.32 10.65 6.53
CA MET A 145 -3.12 11.83 5.71
C MET A 145 -3.92 11.76 4.40
N GLU A 146 -3.87 10.64 3.67
CA GLU A 146 -4.66 10.43 2.45
C GLU A 146 -6.17 10.53 2.74
N ARG A 147 -6.61 9.95 3.86
CA ARG A 147 -8.00 10.03 4.31
C ARG A 147 -8.42 11.46 4.63
N TYR A 148 -7.61 12.21 5.38
CA TYR A 148 -7.84 13.63 5.66
C TYR A 148 -8.04 14.44 4.36
N TRP A 149 -7.18 14.23 3.36
CA TRP A 149 -7.30 14.95 2.09
C TRP A 149 -8.55 14.56 1.30
N CYS A 150 -9.01 13.31 1.38
CA CYS A 150 -10.29 12.91 0.81
C CYS A 150 -11.47 13.66 1.46
N LEU A 151 -11.46 13.82 2.78
CA LEU A 151 -12.52 14.54 3.50
C LEU A 151 -12.53 16.03 3.17
N ARG A 152 -11.34 16.65 3.12
CA ARG A 152 -11.21 18.05 2.66
C ARG A 152 -11.74 18.22 1.24
N TRP A 153 -11.45 17.27 0.35
CA TRP A 153 -11.96 17.28 -1.01
C TRP A 153 -13.51 17.21 -1.04
N LEU A 154 -14.11 16.26 -0.30
CA LEU A 154 -15.57 16.12 -0.19
C LEU A 154 -16.23 17.41 0.32
N GLN A 155 -15.65 18.02 1.36
CA GLN A 155 -16.15 19.26 1.95
C GLN A 155 -16.06 20.44 0.97
N GLN A 156 -14.92 20.61 0.29
CA GLN A 156 -14.70 21.71 -0.66
C GLN A 156 -15.61 21.64 -1.88
N HIS A 157 -15.94 20.43 -2.33
CA HIS A 157 -16.84 20.20 -3.46
C HIS A 157 -18.32 20.12 -3.05
N GLY A 158 -18.63 20.26 -1.75
CA GLY A 158 -20.01 20.20 -1.25
C GLY A 158 -20.70 18.87 -1.53
N VAL A 159 -19.96 17.76 -1.51
CA VAL A 159 -20.48 16.44 -1.86
C VAL A 159 -21.40 15.93 -0.74
N THR A 160 -22.69 15.82 -1.02
CA THR A 160 -23.71 15.30 -0.10
C THR A 160 -24.09 13.84 -0.38
N GLU A 161 -23.84 13.37 -1.60
CA GLU A 161 -24.12 12.00 -2.04
C GLU A 161 -22.96 11.51 -2.91
N ILE A 162 -22.64 10.22 -2.82
CA ILE A 162 -21.50 9.62 -3.52
C ILE A 162 -21.75 8.15 -3.84
N ASP A 163 -21.26 7.72 -4.99
CA ASP A 163 -21.27 6.31 -5.38
C ASP A 163 -20.10 5.56 -4.74
N ALA A 164 -20.30 4.27 -4.49
CA ALA A 164 -19.27 3.40 -3.97
C ALA A 164 -19.42 1.98 -4.49
N THR A 165 -18.35 1.21 -4.43
CA THR A 165 -18.35 -0.20 -4.78
C THR A 165 -18.16 -1.07 -3.53
N VAL A 166 -19.05 -2.04 -3.33
CA VAL A 166 -18.97 -3.03 -2.26
C VAL A 166 -17.71 -3.88 -2.42
N ARG A 167 -16.94 -4.01 -1.34
CA ARG A 167 -15.73 -4.86 -1.30
C ARG A 167 -16.00 -6.18 -0.61
N ARG A 168 -16.53 -6.12 0.61
CA ARG A 168 -16.93 -7.28 1.40
C ARG A 168 -17.82 -6.84 2.53
N GLU A 169 -18.79 -7.65 2.91
CA GLU A 169 -19.72 -7.33 3.98
C GLU A 169 -20.29 -5.90 3.79
N GLN A 170 -20.05 -5.01 4.75
CA GLN A 170 -20.47 -3.61 4.74
C GLN A 170 -19.31 -2.65 4.44
N LEU A 171 -18.17 -3.17 3.97
CA LEU A 171 -17.01 -2.38 3.55
C LEU A 171 -17.18 -1.97 2.09
N VAL A 172 -17.16 -0.66 1.84
CA VAL A 172 -17.22 -0.09 0.50
C VAL A 172 -15.98 0.76 0.22
N LYS A 173 -15.65 0.90 -1.06
CA LYS A 173 -14.67 1.86 -1.56
C LYS A 173 -15.43 2.95 -2.31
N LEU A 174 -15.26 4.21 -1.91
CA LEU A 174 -15.90 5.33 -2.61
C LEU A 174 -15.32 5.46 -4.02
N ASP A 175 -16.19 5.72 -4.98
CA ASP A 175 -15.76 5.90 -6.37
C ASP A 175 -14.94 7.20 -6.49
N HIS A 176 -13.94 7.18 -7.36
CA HIS A 176 -13.00 8.29 -7.60
C HIS A 176 -12.17 8.78 -6.40
N LEU A 177 -12.22 8.09 -5.25
CA LEU A 177 -11.43 8.41 -4.06
C LEU A 177 -10.69 7.17 -3.52
N PRO A 178 -9.47 7.32 -2.96
CA PRO A 178 -8.78 6.25 -2.25
C PRO A 178 -9.35 6.05 -0.83
N LEU A 179 -10.68 6.09 -0.69
CA LEU A 179 -11.35 6.07 0.61
C LEU A 179 -12.20 4.81 0.75
N MET A 180 -11.86 3.98 1.72
CA MET A 180 -12.68 2.85 2.16
C MET A 180 -13.29 3.13 3.52
N LEU A 181 -14.53 2.69 3.72
CA LEU A 181 -15.26 2.85 4.96
C LEU A 181 -16.30 1.75 5.13
N ARG A 182 -16.63 1.45 6.38
CA ARG A 182 -17.77 0.59 6.70
C ARG A 182 -19.03 1.44 6.73
N VAL A 183 -20.10 0.95 6.11
CA VAL A 183 -21.41 1.61 6.06
C VAL A 183 -22.44 0.68 6.72
N PRO A 184 -22.75 0.87 8.02
CA PRO A 184 -23.62 -0.01 8.79
C PRO A 184 -25.03 -0.24 8.23
N SER A 185 -25.52 0.70 7.43
CA SER A 185 -26.85 0.64 6.82
C SER A 185 -26.91 -0.20 5.53
N LEU A 186 -25.79 -0.76 5.05
CA LEU A 186 -25.78 -1.59 3.85
C LEU A 186 -26.54 -2.91 4.10
N PRO A 187 -27.39 -3.36 3.15
CA PRO A 187 -27.95 -4.70 3.18
C PRO A 187 -26.84 -5.76 3.20
N ALA A 188 -26.99 -6.78 4.04
CA ALA A 188 -25.97 -7.80 4.28
C ALA A 188 -25.84 -8.82 3.12
N ASP A 189 -26.79 -8.85 2.21
CA ASP A 189 -26.86 -9.72 1.03
C ASP A 189 -26.18 -9.13 -0.21
N LEU A 190 -25.59 -7.94 -0.10
CA LEU A 190 -24.82 -7.35 -1.19
C LEU A 190 -23.50 -8.09 -1.42
N LEU A 191 -23.25 -8.36 -2.69
CA LEU A 191 -22.06 -9.07 -3.17
C LEU A 191 -20.92 -8.09 -3.50
N PRO A 192 -19.66 -8.51 -3.34
CA PRO A 192 -18.50 -7.75 -3.82
C PRO A 192 -18.67 -7.32 -5.29
N GLY A 193 -18.28 -6.08 -5.59
CA GLY A 193 -18.37 -5.48 -6.91
C GLY A 193 -19.71 -4.81 -7.23
N GLN A 194 -20.76 -5.00 -6.43
CA GLN A 194 -22.00 -4.24 -6.61
C GLN A 194 -21.77 -2.76 -6.29
N ARG A 195 -22.33 -1.88 -7.13
CA ARG A 195 -22.26 -0.43 -6.92
C ARG A 195 -23.46 0.05 -6.12
N VAL A 196 -23.24 0.97 -5.20
CA VAL A 196 -24.24 1.52 -4.29
C VAL A 196 -24.16 3.04 -4.29
N HIS A 197 -25.30 3.68 -4.04
CA HIS A 197 -25.39 5.11 -3.87
C HIS A 197 -25.56 5.43 -2.37
N LEU A 198 -24.78 6.39 -1.87
CA LEU A 198 -24.67 6.70 -0.45
C LEU A 198 -24.88 8.20 -0.20
N ALA A 199 -25.53 8.55 0.90
CA ALA A 199 -25.52 9.90 1.46
C ALA A 199 -24.31 10.08 2.38
N VAL A 200 -23.63 11.21 2.30
CA VAL A 200 -22.60 11.63 3.26
C VAL A 200 -23.29 12.32 4.44
N GLU A 201 -23.17 11.76 5.65
CA GLU A 201 -23.92 12.25 6.82
C GLU A 201 -23.10 13.18 7.72
N SER A 202 -21.88 12.78 8.07
CA SER A 202 -20.97 13.60 8.86
C SER A 202 -19.52 13.39 8.48
N MET A 203 -18.71 14.43 8.70
CA MET A 203 -17.26 14.39 8.55
C MET A 203 -16.60 15.01 9.79
N ASP A 204 -15.58 14.34 10.31
CA ASP A 204 -14.67 14.84 11.34
C ASP A 204 -13.27 14.93 10.75
N LEU A 205 -12.72 16.14 10.63
CA LEU A 205 -11.37 16.32 10.08
C LEU A 205 -10.26 15.98 11.09
N LEU A 206 -10.54 15.99 12.40
CA LEU A 206 -9.55 15.72 13.43
C LEU A 206 -9.27 14.22 13.55
N GLY A 207 -10.34 13.40 13.56
CA GLY A 207 -10.29 11.94 13.52
C GLY A 207 -10.04 11.33 12.13
N PRO A 208 -9.69 12.15 11.13
CA PRO A 208 -10.26 12.12 9.77
C PRO A 208 -11.33 11.02 9.58
N GLU A 209 -12.55 11.22 10.07
CA GLU A 209 -13.68 10.29 9.93
C GLU A 209 -14.81 10.78 9.03
N VAL A 210 -15.45 9.84 8.32
CA VAL A 210 -16.64 10.11 7.52
C VAL A 210 -17.66 9.00 7.72
N THR A 211 -18.92 9.38 7.88
CA THR A 211 -20.06 8.47 7.94
C THR A 211 -20.91 8.62 6.70
N CYS A 212 -21.35 7.48 6.16
CA CYS A 212 -22.28 7.45 5.05
C CYS A 212 -23.47 6.55 5.37
N ARG A 213 -24.60 6.80 4.70
CA ARG A 213 -25.81 5.99 4.76
C ARG A 213 -26.22 5.51 3.38
N PHE A 214 -26.67 4.27 3.29
CA PHE A 214 -27.16 3.65 2.07
C PHE A 214 -28.45 4.31 1.57
N LEU A 215 -28.47 4.67 0.29
CA LEU A 215 -29.64 5.22 -0.40
C LEU A 215 -30.23 4.23 -1.40
N GLY A 216 -29.40 3.47 -2.11
CA GLY A 216 -29.88 2.50 -3.09
C GLY A 216 -28.77 1.72 -3.80
N LEU A 217 -29.16 0.63 -4.45
CA LEU A 217 -28.29 -0.16 -5.31
C LEU A 217 -28.26 0.45 -6.72
N LEU A 218 -27.07 0.56 -7.31
CA LEU A 218 -26.91 0.95 -8.71
C LEU A 218 -26.98 -0.31 -9.57
N GLY A 219 -27.70 -0.25 -10.69
CA GLY A 219 -27.99 -1.42 -11.54
C GLY A 219 -26.77 -1.99 -12.29
N ASP A 220 -25.60 -1.37 -12.14
CA ASP A 220 -24.33 -1.78 -12.71
C ASP A 220 -23.38 -2.35 -11.64
N SER A 221 -22.49 -3.24 -12.08
CA SER A 221 -21.46 -3.84 -11.23
C SER A 221 -20.07 -3.51 -11.76
N ASN A 222 -19.13 -3.28 -10.85
CA ASN A 222 -17.74 -3.05 -11.16
C ASN A 222 -16.91 -4.30 -10.82
N ALA A 223 -16.89 -5.26 -11.74
CA ALA A 223 -16.19 -6.53 -11.55
C ALA A 223 -14.68 -6.38 -11.31
N ALA A 224 -14.05 -5.34 -11.86
CA ALA A 224 -12.63 -5.05 -11.62
C ALA A 224 -12.34 -4.64 -10.18
N GLU A 225 -13.38 -4.20 -9.47
CA GLU A 225 -13.36 -3.78 -8.08
C GLU A 225 -13.99 -4.82 -7.13
N ALA A 226 -14.52 -5.92 -7.68
CA ALA A 226 -15.03 -7.07 -6.94
C ALA A 226 -13.92 -7.97 -6.38
N VAL A 227 -12.68 -7.81 -6.85
CA VAL A 227 -11.58 -8.73 -6.56
C VAL A 227 -11.18 -8.65 -5.09
N GLU A 228 -11.30 -9.79 -4.42
CA GLU A 228 -11.10 -9.99 -2.99
C GLU A 228 -9.65 -9.81 -2.52
N GLU A 229 -9.54 -9.32 -1.28
CA GLU A 229 -8.48 -9.65 -0.33
C GLU A 229 -8.63 -11.10 0.14
N GLU A 230 -8.47 -12.11 -0.73
CA GLU A 230 -8.34 -13.50 -0.28
C GLU A 230 -6.91 -13.84 0.20
N GLU A 231 -5.95 -12.92 0.08
CA GLU A 231 -4.56 -13.17 0.51
C GLU A 231 -3.95 -11.96 1.23
N ALA A 232 -4.13 -11.89 2.55
CA ALA A 232 -3.31 -11.09 3.47
C ALA A 232 -3.01 -11.87 4.76
#